data_AF-A0A3D3AR80-F1
#
_entry.id   AF-A0A3D3AR80-F1
#
_cell.length_a   1.000
_cell.length_b   1.000
_cell.length_c   1.000
_cell.angle_alpha   90.00
_cell.angle_beta   90.00
_cell.angle_gamma   90.00
#
_symmetry.space_group_name_H-M   'P 1'
#
loop_
_entity.id
_entity.type
_entity.pdbx_description
1 polymer ?
#
loop_
_entity_poly.entity_id
_entity_poly.type
_entity_poly.pdbx_seq_one_letter_code
_entity_poly.pdbx_strand_id
1 'polypeptide(L)'
;ESNQDKKDEKFNRVDVLAKDSQGALILIEVQYERELDYFHRIAYGGAKLLSNYLKKGEPYGQLKKVVTVHIVYFDLGSGKDYLYKGTTSFQGIYQNDELKLNPAQENLFKTDVVSDIFPQHYLIRIDAYQDEVKNTLDEWVYFLKNSVIKETFKAKNIKKAQRKLDVLKMNPKERQAYDHYLENLSYQKSVFQTARYEGLMEGLKEGIAEGKKEGKIEGEKKGKIETAKNMLKDGFSASQIQKYTGLSIEEIEKLAY
;
A
#
# COMPACT_ATOMS: atom_id res chain seq x y z
N GLU A 1 1.64 -16.80 7.12
CA GLU A 1 1.11 -18.02 6.48
C GLU A 1 0.94 -19.05 7.59
N SER A 2 -0.23 -19.67 7.74
CA SER A 2 -0.54 -20.60 8.85
C SER A 2 -1.17 -21.86 8.27
N ASN A 3 -0.34 -22.80 7.81
CA ASN A 3 -0.83 -24.01 7.13
C ASN A 3 -0.76 -25.30 7.96
N GLN A 4 -0.12 -25.31 9.14
CA GLN A 4 -0.22 -26.33 10.21
C GLN A 4 0.96 -26.11 11.15
N ASP A 5 0.73 -25.89 12.44
CA ASP A 5 1.84 -25.82 13.41
C ASP A 5 2.13 -27.20 14.01
N LYS A 6 1.15 -28.12 13.97
CA LYS A 6 1.26 -29.50 14.49
C LYS A 6 0.64 -30.52 13.53
N LYS A 7 1.19 -31.74 13.55
CA LYS A 7 0.79 -32.87 12.70
C LYS A 7 -0.68 -33.30 12.89
N ASP A 8 -1.25 -33.03 14.05
CA ASP A 8 -2.61 -33.43 14.43
C ASP A 8 -3.64 -32.31 14.21
N GLU A 9 -3.22 -31.13 13.74
CA GLU A 9 -4.14 -30.03 13.41
C GLU A 9 -4.80 -30.27 12.04
N LYS A 10 -6.11 -29.99 11.93
CA LYS A 10 -6.82 -30.08 10.64
C LYS A 10 -6.21 -29.08 9.65
N PHE A 11 -5.80 -29.57 8.49
CA PHE A 11 -5.26 -28.76 7.40
C PHE A 11 -6.34 -27.78 6.90
N ASN A 12 -6.06 -26.48 6.97
CA ASN A 12 -6.86 -25.47 6.27
C ASN A 12 -5.93 -24.78 5.27
N ARG A 13 -6.18 -24.99 3.97
CA ARG A 13 -5.40 -24.33 2.92
C ARG A 13 -5.92 -22.91 2.79
N VAL A 14 -5.26 -21.99 3.51
CA VAL A 14 -5.58 -20.56 3.41
C VAL A 14 -4.93 -20.03 2.13
N ASP A 15 -5.74 -19.60 1.17
CA ASP A 15 -5.20 -19.06 -0.10
C ASP A 15 -4.71 -17.63 0.09
N VAL A 16 -5.52 -16.77 0.71
CA VAL A 16 -5.12 -15.38 1.00
C VAL A 16 -5.64 -14.95 2.36
N LEU A 17 -4.76 -14.42 3.21
CA LEU A 17 -5.13 -13.69 4.41
C LEU A 17 -4.69 -12.23 4.27
N ALA A 18 -5.66 -11.33 4.30
CA ALA A 18 -5.46 -9.90 4.19
C ALA A 18 -5.92 -9.18 5.46
N LYS A 19 -5.49 -7.93 5.59
CA LYS A 19 -5.90 -7.02 6.65
C LYS A 19 -6.34 -5.71 6.02
N ASP A 20 -7.49 -5.18 6.41
CA ASP A 20 -7.96 -3.88 5.92
C ASP A 20 -7.33 -2.71 6.71
N SER A 21 -7.72 -1.48 6.37
CA SER A 21 -7.21 -0.26 7.02
C SER A 21 -7.64 -0.11 8.48
N GLN A 22 -8.73 -0.76 8.90
CA GLN A 22 -9.22 -0.75 10.28
C GLN A 22 -8.67 -1.93 11.09
N GLY A 23 -8.03 -2.87 10.43
CA GLY A 23 -7.42 -4.05 11.01
C GLY A 23 -8.31 -5.28 11.10
N ALA A 24 -9.45 -5.28 10.42
CA ALA A 24 -10.24 -6.47 10.20
C ALA A 24 -9.44 -7.48 9.37
N LEU A 25 -9.58 -8.76 9.72
CA LEU A 25 -8.95 -9.86 9.03
C LEU A 25 -9.88 -10.36 7.93
N ILE A 26 -9.36 -10.45 6.71
CA ILE A 26 -10.11 -10.92 5.56
C ILE A 26 -9.45 -12.21 5.07
N LEU A 27 -10.13 -13.33 5.26
CA LEU A 27 -9.73 -14.64 4.77
C LEU A 27 -10.41 -14.89 3.43
N ILE A 28 -9.65 -15.18 2.37
CA ILE A 28 -10.18 -15.52 1.06
C ILE A 28 -9.73 -16.94 0.74
N GLU A 29 -10.69 -17.81 0.42
CA GLU A 29 -10.47 -19.21 0.06
C GLU A 29 -11.15 -19.51 -1.29
N VAL A 30 -10.45 -20.21 -2.17
CA VAL A 30 -10.93 -20.63 -3.48
C VAL A 30 -10.96 -22.15 -3.53
N GLN A 31 -12.13 -22.74 -3.79
CA GLN A 31 -12.33 -24.18 -3.75
C GLN A 31 -12.96 -24.70 -5.03
N TYR A 32 -12.29 -25.65 -5.66
CA TYR A 32 -12.76 -26.31 -6.89
C TYR A 32 -13.45 -27.64 -6.62
N GLU A 33 -12.86 -28.46 -5.73
CA GLU A 33 -13.36 -29.80 -5.45
C GLU A 33 -14.62 -29.75 -4.58
N ARG A 34 -15.57 -30.64 -4.89
CA ARG A 34 -16.84 -30.74 -4.18
C ARG A 34 -16.64 -31.30 -2.78
N GLU A 35 -17.12 -30.57 -1.77
CA GLU A 35 -17.05 -30.94 -0.36
C GLU A 35 -18.45 -30.85 0.26
N LEU A 36 -19.03 -31.98 0.71
CA LEU A 36 -20.39 -32.00 1.28
C LEU A 36 -20.45 -31.30 2.65
N ASP A 37 -19.36 -31.35 3.41
CA ASP A 37 -19.23 -30.75 4.73
C ASP A 37 -18.64 -29.33 4.69
N TYR A 38 -18.62 -28.67 3.53
CA TYR A 38 -17.96 -27.37 3.33
C TYR A 38 -18.47 -26.27 4.27
N PHE A 39 -19.75 -26.29 4.67
CA PHE A 39 -20.27 -25.36 5.68
C PHE A 39 -19.56 -25.49 7.04
N HIS A 40 -19.17 -26.71 7.44
CA HIS A 40 -18.37 -26.90 8.65
C HIS A 40 -16.94 -26.36 8.47
N ARG A 41 -16.40 -26.40 7.24
CA ARG A 41 -15.09 -25.81 6.94
C ARG A 41 -15.11 -24.28 7.05
N ILE A 42 -16.17 -23.63 6.55
CA ILE A 42 -16.40 -22.18 6.71
C ILE A 42 -16.41 -21.82 8.20
N ALA A 43 -17.19 -22.56 9.00
CA ALA A 43 -17.29 -22.33 10.45
C ALA A 43 -15.94 -22.54 11.16
N TYR A 44 -15.25 -23.64 10.86
CA TYR A 44 -13.94 -23.96 11.44
C TYR A 44 -12.88 -22.92 11.09
N GLY A 45 -12.80 -22.49 9.82
CA GLY A 45 -11.85 -21.50 9.35
C GLY A 45 -12.03 -20.15 10.06
N GLY A 46 -13.27 -19.67 10.15
CA GLY A 46 -13.61 -18.45 10.89
C GLY A 46 -13.25 -18.54 12.37
N ALA A 47 -13.64 -19.63 13.04
CA ALA A 47 -13.35 -19.84 14.46
C ALA A 47 -11.84 -19.95 14.75
N LYS A 48 -11.10 -20.69 13.91
CA LYS A 48 -9.64 -20.82 14.02
C LYS A 48 -8.97 -19.45 13.89
N LEU A 49 -9.41 -18.64 12.93
CA LEU A 49 -8.84 -17.30 12.73
C LEU A 49 -9.08 -16.39 13.94
N LEU A 50 -10.28 -16.40 14.52
CA LEU A 50 -10.55 -15.68 15.77
C LEU A 50 -9.61 -16.14 16.89
N SER A 51 -9.46 -17.45 17.08
CA SER A 51 -8.63 -18.03 18.14
C SER A 51 -7.13 -17.71 17.99
N ASN A 52 -6.63 -17.66 16.76
CA ASN A 52 -5.22 -17.40 16.48
C ASN A 52 -4.83 -15.93 16.71
N TYR A 53 -5.79 -15.01 16.60
CA TYR A 53 -5.54 -13.57 16.63
C TYR A 53 -5.96 -12.88 17.94
N LEU A 54 -6.49 -13.64 18.90
CA LEU A 54 -6.67 -13.21 20.28
C LEU A 54 -5.70 -13.98 21.17
N LYS A 55 -4.74 -13.28 21.81
CA LYS A 55 -3.73 -13.93 22.64
C LYS A 55 -4.26 -14.19 24.05
N LYS A 56 -3.67 -15.19 24.71
CA LYS A 56 -3.95 -15.47 26.12
C LYS A 56 -3.68 -14.23 26.98
N GLY A 57 -4.69 -13.81 27.74
CA GLY A 57 -4.63 -12.64 28.63
C GLY A 57 -5.16 -11.35 28.01
N GLU A 58 -5.45 -11.32 26.71
CA GLU A 58 -6.10 -10.18 26.07
C GLU A 58 -7.61 -10.15 26.37
N PRO A 59 -8.21 -8.98 26.63
CA PRO A 59 -9.67 -8.86 26.75
C PRO A 59 -10.39 -9.21 25.45
N TYR A 60 -11.55 -9.88 25.55
CA TYR A 60 -12.37 -10.23 24.37
C TYR A 60 -12.81 -9.02 23.53
N GLY A 61 -12.88 -7.83 24.10
CA GLY A 61 -13.15 -6.59 23.35
C GLY A 61 -12.07 -6.22 22.33
N GLN A 62 -10.88 -6.84 22.38
CA GLN A 62 -9.81 -6.66 21.39
C GLN A 62 -9.91 -7.64 20.21
N LEU A 63 -10.92 -8.50 20.20
CA LEU A 63 -11.14 -9.45 19.11
C LEU A 63 -11.34 -8.68 17.80
N LYS A 64 -10.51 -9.02 16.80
CA LYS A 64 -10.57 -8.37 15.50
C LYS A 64 -11.78 -8.87 14.73
N LYS A 65 -12.45 -7.96 14.00
CA LYS A 65 -13.48 -8.33 13.03
C LYS A 65 -12.88 -9.31 12.01
N VAL A 66 -13.60 -10.38 11.74
CA VAL A 66 -13.24 -11.40 10.75
C VAL A 66 -14.25 -11.39 9.63
N VAL A 67 -13.77 -11.33 8.40
CA VAL A 67 -14.56 -11.56 7.20
C VAL A 67 -13.96 -12.74 6.48
N THR A 68 -14.76 -13.74 6.12
CA THR A 68 -14.32 -14.82 5.25
C THR A 68 -15.03 -14.72 3.91
N VAL A 69 -14.30 -14.94 2.83
CA VAL A 69 -14.80 -14.91 1.45
C VAL A 69 -14.45 -16.25 0.82
N HIS A 70 -15.48 -17.03 0.52
CA HIS A 70 -15.36 -18.35 -0.06
C HIS A 70 -15.83 -18.32 -1.50
N ILE A 71 -14.92 -18.63 -2.42
CA ILE A 71 -15.17 -18.66 -3.85
C ILE A 71 -15.21 -20.14 -4.26
N VAL A 72 -16.40 -20.64 -4.60
CA VAL A 72 -16.63 -22.07 -4.86
C VAL A 72 -17.02 -22.31 -6.31
N TYR A 73 -16.45 -23.35 -6.91
CA TYR A 73 -16.73 -23.76 -8.30
C TYR A 73 -17.62 -25.01 -8.40
N PHE A 74 -18.13 -25.50 -7.27
CA PHE A 74 -19.00 -26.66 -7.20
C PHE A 74 -20.36 -26.28 -6.64
N ASP A 75 -21.36 -27.13 -6.91
CA ASP A 75 -22.72 -26.93 -6.41
C ASP A 75 -22.76 -27.07 -4.87
N LEU A 76 -22.94 -25.93 -4.20
CA LEU A 76 -22.99 -25.81 -2.74
C LEU A 76 -24.38 -25.36 -2.29
N GLY A 77 -25.14 -26.31 -1.75
CA GLY A 77 -26.47 -26.06 -1.18
C GLY A 77 -27.56 -25.87 -2.24
N SER A 78 -28.61 -25.12 -1.89
CA SER A 78 -29.70 -24.82 -2.81
C SER A 78 -30.10 -23.36 -2.69
N GLY A 79 -30.12 -22.65 -3.81
CA GLY A 79 -30.39 -21.22 -3.86
C GLY A 79 -30.18 -20.66 -5.27
N LYS A 80 -30.83 -19.54 -5.58
CA LYS A 80 -30.82 -18.92 -6.92
C LYS A 80 -29.71 -17.89 -7.13
N ASP A 81 -29.28 -17.24 -6.05
CA ASP A 81 -28.22 -16.24 -6.11
C ASP A 81 -26.85 -16.89 -6.26
N TYR A 82 -25.88 -16.13 -6.76
CA TYR A 82 -24.47 -16.51 -6.80
C TYR A 82 -23.69 -15.90 -5.63
N LEU A 83 -24.18 -14.82 -5.01
CA LEU A 83 -23.52 -14.15 -3.89
C LEU A 83 -24.38 -14.19 -2.64
N TYR A 84 -23.87 -14.80 -1.56
CA TYR A 84 -24.55 -14.82 -0.26
C TYR A 84 -23.70 -14.16 0.81
N LYS A 85 -24.37 -13.47 1.74
CA LYS A 85 -23.79 -12.96 2.97
C LYS A 85 -24.38 -13.72 4.15
N GLY A 86 -23.54 -14.44 4.89
CA GLY A 86 -23.84 -15.04 6.18
C GLY A 86 -23.44 -14.10 7.31
N THR A 87 -24.39 -13.84 8.21
CA THR A 87 -24.24 -12.99 9.39
C THR A 87 -24.87 -13.67 10.60
N THR A 88 -24.40 -13.33 11.79
CA THR A 88 -25.05 -13.73 13.05
C THR A 88 -26.06 -12.67 13.49
N SER A 89 -27.28 -13.09 13.74
CA SER A 89 -28.32 -12.33 14.44
C SER A 89 -28.99 -13.22 15.49
N PHE A 90 -29.65 -12.59 16.46
CA PHE A 90 -30.33 -13.30 17.54
C PHE A 90 -31.79 -12.91 17.56
N GLN A 91 -32.66 -13.88 17.30
CA GLN A 91 -34.11 -13.70 17.31
C GLN A 91 -34.72 -14.34 18.55
N GLY A 92 -35.59 -13.61 19.25
CA GLY A 92 -36.31 -14.07 20.42
C GLY A 92 -37.31 -15.16 20.05
N ILE A 93 -37.17 -16.36 20.63
CA ILE A 93 -38.01 -17.52 20.29
C ILE A 93 -39.49 -17.29 20.63
N TYR A 94 -39.78 -16.53 21.69
CA TYR A 94 -41.14 -16.33 22.17
C TYR A 94 -41.77 -15.02 21.71
N GLN A 95 -40.96 -13.95 21.63
CA GLN A 95 -41.44 -12.60 21.28
C GLN A 95 -41.15 -12.23 19.82
N ASN A 96 -40.35 -13.03 19.11
CA ASN A 96 -39.92 -12.81 17.72
C ASN A 96 -39.22 -11.47 17.48
N ASP A 97 -38.74 -10.81 18.53
CA ASP A 97 -37.94 -9.60 18.46
C ASP A 97 -36.47 -9.92 18.11
N GLU A 98 -35.74 -8.93 17.60
CA GLU A 98 -34.30 -9.04 17.36
C GLU A 98 -33.54 -8.42 18.53
N LEU A 99 -32.61 -9.18 19.10
CA LEU A 99 -31.78 -8.69 20.19
C LEU A 99 -30.80 -7.63 19.67
N LYS A 100 -30.86 -6.43 20.25
CA LYS A 100 -30.01 -5.29 19.90
C LYS A 100 -28.99 -5.00 21.00
N LEU A 101 -27.97 -4.22 20.64
CA LEU A 101 -26.99 -3.71 21.59
C LEU A 101 -27.63 -2.66 22.50
N ASN A 102 -27.17 -2.58 23.74
CA ASN A 102 -27.48 -1.46 24.62
C ASN A 102 -26.47 -0.31 24.43
N PRO A 103 -26.75 0.92 24.94
CA PRO A 103 -25.88 2.07 24.72
C PRO A 103 -24.43 1.90 25.21
N ALA A 104 -24.19 1.08 26.24
CA ALA A 104 -22.84 0.81 26.70
C ALA A 104 -22.07 -0.08 25.71
N GLN A 105 -22.74 -1.07 25.12
CA GLN A 105 -22.18 -1.95 24.10
C GLN A 105 -21.96 -1.21 22.78
N GLU A 106 -22.89 -0.37 22.36
CA GLU A 106 -22.72 0.46 21.15
C GLU A 106 -21.48 1.35 21.27
N ASN A 107 -21.28 1.96 22.44
CA ASN A 107 -20.09 2.74 22.73
C ASN A 107 -18.80 1.92 22.79
N LEU A 108 -18.87 0.67 23.26
CA LEU A 108 -17.72 -0.24 23.31
C LEU A 108 -17.32 -0.72 21.90
N PHE A 109 -18.28 -1.20 21.11
CA PHE A 109 -18.04 -1.81 19.80
C PHE A 109 -18.03 -0.82 18.63
N LYS A 110 -18.45 0.42 18.85
CA LYS A 110 -18.55 1.49 17.83
C LYS A 110 -19.48 1.11 16.66
N THR A 111 -20.54 0.36 16.96
CA THR A 111 -21.59 -0.04 16.03
C THR A 111 -22.89 -0.27 16.80
N ASP A 112 -24.03 -0.06 16.17
CA ASP A 112 -25.37 -0.40 16.65
C ASP A 112 -25.86 -1.77 16.11
N VAL A 113 -25.10 -2.39 15.21
CA VAL A 113 -25.46 -3.65 14.56
C VAL A 113 -24.73 -4.82 15.20
N VAL A 114 -25.46 -5.75 15.81
CA VAL A 114 -24.90 -6.97 16.43
C VAL A 114 -24.07 -7.77 15.42
N SER A 115 -24.56 -7.93 14.19
CA SER A 115 -23.88 -8.71 13.15
C SER A 115 -22.53 -8.16 12.69
N ASP A 116 -22.18 -6.92 13.05
CA ASP A 116 -20.85 -6.34 12.76
C ASP A 116 -19.77 -6.74 13.76
N ILE A 117 -20.17 -7.26 14.93
CA ILE A 117 -19.28 -7.78 15.97
C ILE A 117 -18.86 -9.22 15.65
N PHE A 118 -19.71 -9.98 14.99
CA PHE A 118 -19.48 -11.38 14.64
C PHE A 118 -18.75 -11.52 13.30
N PRO A 119 -18.13 -12.69 13.05
CA PRO A 119 -17.63 -13.03 11.72
C PRO A 119 -18.72 -12.89 10.66
N GLN A 120 -18.34 -12.34 9.52
CA GLN A 120 -19.20 -12.26 8.33
C GLN A 120 -18.63 -13.18 7.26
N HIS A 121 -19.49 -14.00 6.67
CA HIS A 121 -19.10 -14.97 5.65
C HIS A 121 -19.70 -14.56 4.31
N TYR A 122 -18.88 -14.44 3.28
CA TYR A 122 -19.33 -14.22 1.91
C TYR A 122 -19.11 -15.49 1.11
N LEU A 123 -20.16 -15.98 0.45
CA LEU A 123 -20.10 -17.15 -0.44
C LEU A 123 -20.34 -16.69 -1.86
N ILE A 124 -19.37 -16.95 -2.73
CA ILE A 124 -19.43 -16.66 -4.16
C ILE A 124 -19.46 -17.99 -4.91
N ARG A 125 -20.62 -18.32 -5.46
CA ARG A 125 -20.89 -19.52 -6.25
C ARG A 125 -20.64 -19.26 -7.72
N ILE A 126 -19.48 -19.68 -8.21
CA ILE A 126 -19.07 -19.45 -9.60
C ILE A 126 -19.95 -20.24 -10.60
N ASP A 127 -20.42 -21.42 -10.19
CA ASP A 127 -21.37 -22.27 -10.94
C ASP A 127 -22.71 -21.58 -11.19
N ALA A 128 -23.18 -20.78 -10.22
CA ALA A 128 -24.47 -20.09 -10.28
C ALA A 128 -24.42 -18.70 -10.96
N TYR A 129 -23.22 -18.16 -11.20
CA TYR A 129 -23.07 -16.84 -11.81
C TYR A 129 -23.43 -16.84 -13.31
N GLN A 130 -24.34 -15.95 -13.72
CA GLN A 130 -24.92 -15.94 -15.08
C GLN A 130 -24.22 -14.99 -16.07
N ASP A 131 -22.98 -14.58 -15.78
CA ASP A 131 -22.20 -13.70 -16.67
C ASP A 131 -22.76 -12.28 -16.87
N GLU A 132 -23.70 -11.87 -16.00
CA GLU A 132 -24.22 -10.51 -15.93
C GLU A 132 -23.30 -9.62 -15.08
N VAL A 133 -22.62 -8.66 -15.71
CA VAL A 133 -21.69 -7.74 -15.03
C VAL A 133 -22.42 -6.44 -14.68
N LYS A 134 -22.72 -6.21 -13.41
CA LYS A 134 -23.45 -5.02 -12.92
C LYS A 134 -22.54 -4.06 -12.17
N ASN A 135 -21.48 -4.57 -11.53
CA ASN A 135 -20.55 -3.79 -10.74
C ASN A 135 -19.11 -4.35 -10.82
N THR A 136 -18.18 -3.73 -10.09
CA THR A 136 -16.76 -4.13 -10.10
C THR A 136 -16.46 -5.46 -9.41
N LEU A 137 -17.32 -5.94 -8.50
CA LEU A 137 -17.22 -7.30 -7.97
C LEU A 137 -17.56 -8.31 -9.08
N ASP A 138 -18.61 -8.05 -9.86
CA ASP A 138 -19.02 -8.93 -10.95
C ASP A 138 -17.96 -9.04 -12.04
N GLU A 139 -17.19 -7.97 -12.28
CA GLU A 139 -16.04 -8.03 -13.19
C GLU A 139 -14.98 -9.04 -12.71
N TRP A 140 -14.74 -9.10 -11.39
CA TRP A 140 -13.85 -10.12 -10.80
C TRP A 140 -14.46 -11.52 -10.88
N VAL A 141 -15.75 -11.67 -10.57
CA VAL A 141 -16.45 -12.97 -10.64
C VAL A 141 -16.47 -13.50 -12.08
N TYR A 142 -16.75 -12.63 -13.06
CA TYR A 142 -16.68 -12.95 -14.49
C TYR A 142 -15.28 -13.41 -14.89
N PHE A 143 -14.24 -12.71 -14.44
CA PHE A 143 -12.86 -13.11 -14.69
C PHE A 143 -12.54 -14.47 -14.06
N LEU A 144 -12.93 -14.70 -12.81
CA LEU A 144 -12.68 -15.97 -12.11
C LEU A 144 -13.39 -17.15 -12.78
N LYS A 145 -14.58 -16.93 -13.34
CA LYS A 145 -15.31 -17.95 -14.09
C LYS A 145 -14.71 -18.22 -15.47
N ASN A 146 -14.45 -17.17 -16.23
CA ASN A 146 -14.19 -17.27 -17.67
C ASN A 146 -12.71 -17.16 -18.04
N SER A 147 -11.83 -16.77 -17.11
CA SER A 147 -10.42 -16.43 -17.39
C SER A 147 -10.27 -15.40 -18.52
N VAL A 148 -11.18 -14.42 -18.54
CA VAL A 148 -11.25 -13.34 -19.52
C VAL A 148 -11.52 -12.02 -18.80
N ILE A 149 -10.79 -10.97 -19.17
CA ILE A 149 -10.99 -9.60 -18.69
C ILE A 149 -11.36 -8.74 -19.89
N LYS A 150 -12.60 -8.22 -19.91
CA LYS A 150 -13.05 -7.35 -21.00
C LYS A 150 -12.34 -5.99 -20.90
N GLU A 151 -12.17 -5.31 -22.03
CA GLU A 151 -11.52 -4.01 -22.06
C GLU A 151 -12.24 -2.98 -21.18
N THR A 152 -13.58 -3.06 -21.16
CA THR A 152 -14.49 -2.19 -20.41
C THR A 152 -14.41 -2.36 -18.90
N PHE A 153 -13.74 -3.40 -18.38
CA PHE A 153 -13.65 -3.66 -16.94
C PHE A 153 -12.78 -2.60 -16.23
N LYS A 154 -13.29 -2.07 -15.12
CA LYS A 154 -12.70 -0.96 -14.35
C LYS A 154 -12.34 -1.33 -12.90
N ALA A 155 -12.56 -2.57 -12.50
CA ALA A 155 -12.30 -3.04 -11.15
C ALA A 155 -10.84 -2.79 -10.76
N LYS A 156 -10.67 -2.32 -9.52
CA LYS A 156 -9.35 -1.93 -9.03
C LYS A 156 -8.37 -3.09 -9.15
N ASN A 157 -7.22 -2.84 -9.78
CA ASN A 157 -6.16 -3.83 -10.07
C ASN A 157 -6.51 -4.95 -11.07
N ILE A 158 -7.70 -4.97 -11.71
CA ILE A 158 -8.05 -6.05 -12.65
C ILE A 158 -7.09 -6.13 -13.85
N LYS A 159 -6.59 -4.98 -14.34
CA LYS A 159 -5.57 -4.94 -15.40
C LYS A 159 -4.23 -5.55 -14.98
N LYS A 160 -3.90 -5.58 -13.68
CA LYS A 160 -2.70 -6.31 -13.19
C LYS A 160 -2.92 -7.82 -13.27
N ALA A 161 -4.13 -8.28 -12.97
CA ALA A 161 -4.50 -9.68 -13.18
C ALA A 161 -4.47 -10.05 -14.67
N GLN A 162 -4.96 -9.15 -15.54
CA GLN A 162 -4.88 -9.32 -17.00
C GLN A 162 -3.45 -9.55 -17.47
N ARG A 163 -2.51 -8.67 -17.12
CA ARG A 163 -1.09 -8.83 -17.50
C ARG A 163 -0.50 -10.17 -17.05
N LYS A 164 -0.82 -10.62 -15.83
CA LYS A 164 -0.35 -11.93 -15.34
C LYS A 164 -0.96 -13.08 -16.12
N LEU A 165 -2.25 -13.00 -16.42
CA LEU A 165 -2.94 -14.00 -17.23
C LEU A 165 -2.36 -14.06 -18.65
N ASP A 166 -2.10 -12.92 -19.26
CA ASP A 166 -1.50 -12.84 -20.60
C ASP A 166 -0.15 -13.56 -20.62
N VAL A 167 0.70 -13.32 -19.62
CA VAL A 167 1.99 -14.03 -19.46
C VAL A 167 1.80 -15.54 -19.29
N LEU A 168 0.80 -15.98 -18.53
CA LEU A 168 0.51 -17.41 -18.37
C LEU A 168 -0.01 -18.07 -19.65
N LYS A 169 -0.63 -17.29 -20.55
CA LYS A 169 -1.11 -17.76 -21.86
C LYS A 169 -0.04 -17.73 -22.95
N MET A 170 1.12 -17.10 -22.71
CA MET A 170 2.20 -17.01 -23.70
C MET A 170 2.76 -18.38 -24.05
N ASN A 171 2.99 -18.60 -25.34
CA ASN A 171 3.80 -19.71 -25.80
C ASN A 171 5.31 -19.45 -25.52
N PRO A 172 6.19 -20.46 -25.65
CA PRO A 172 7.61 -20.29 -25.31
C PRO A 172 8.31 -19.15 -26.07
N LYS A 173 7.96 -18.90 -27.33
CA LYS A 173 8.57 -17.84 -28.15
C LYS A 173 8.11 -16.45 -27.69
N GLU A 174 6.82 -16.29 -27.41
CA GLU A 174 6.26 -15.05 -26.86
C GLU A 174 6.84 -14.74 -25.49
N ARG A 175 7.01 -15.77 -24.65
CA ARG A 175 7.61 -15.63 -23.33
C ARG A 175 9.06 -15.18 -23.40
N GLN A 176 9.87 -15.77 -24.27
CA GLN A 176 11.25 -15.34 -24.49
C GLN A 176 11.33 -13.88 -24.96
N ALA A 177 10.47 -13.46 -25.88
CA ALA A 177 10.42 -12.07 -26.33
C ALA A 177 10.02 -11.10 -25.20
N TYR A 178 9.07 -11.52 -24.36
CA TYR A 178 8.65 -10.75 -23.18
C TYR A 178 9.76 -10.63 -22.13
N ASP A 179 10.49 -11.72 -21.85
CA ASP A 179 11.61 -11.71 -20.91
C ASP A 179 12.73 -10.76 -21.41
N HIS A 180 13.09 -10.82 -22.69
CA HIS A 180 14.03 -9.85 -23.29
C HIS A 180 13.53 -8.40 -23.22
N TYR A 181 12.23 -8.16 -23.40
CA TYR A 181 11.67 -6.83 -23.21
C TYR A 181 11.81 -6.34 -21.76
N LEU A 182 11.57 -7.20 -20.77
CA LEU A 182 11.78 -6.88 -19.35
C LEU A 182 13.25 -6.62 -19.02
N GLU A 183 14.17 -7.41 -19.58
CA GLU A 183 15.62 -7.19 -19.45
C GLU A 183 16.01 -5.81 -20.01
N ASN A 184 15.52 -5.47 -21.20
CA ASN A 184 15.78 -4.18 -21.83
C ASN A 184 15.24 -3.01 -21.01
N LEU A 185 14.04 -3.12 -20.43
CA LEU A 185 13.50 -2.10 -19.52
C LEU A 185 14.34 -1.94 -18.25
N SER A 186 14.79 -3.06 -17.68
CA SER A 186 15.67 -3.05 -16.50
C SER A 186 17.00 -2.35 -16.81
N TYR A 187 17.60 -2.70 -17.97
CA TYR A 187 18.81 -2.06 -18.47
C TYR A 187 18.61 -0.55 -18.68
N GLN A 188 17.56 -0.13 -19.38
CA GLN A 188 17.25 1.29 -19.58
C GLN A 188 17.08 2.05 -18.26
N LYS A 189 16.40 1.43 -17.28
CA LYS A 189 16.24 2.03 -15.95
C LYS A 189 17.58 2.17 -15.24
N SER A 190 18.47 1.19 -15.36
CA SER A 190 19.83 1.27 -14.83
C SER A 190 20.61 2.41 -15.48
N VAL A 191 20.57 2.53 -16.81
CA VAL A 191 21.22 3.62 -17.55
C VAL A 191 20.70 4.98 -17.08
N PHE A 192 19.38 5.14 -16.96
CA PHE A 192 18.78 6.38 -16.47
C PHE A 192 19.19 6.71 -15.02
N GLN A 193 19.27 5.70 -14.15
CA GLN A 193 19.73 5.89 -12.77
C GLN A 193 21.20 6.33 -12.71
N THR A 194 22.06 5.73 -13.53
CA THR A 194 23.46 6.14 -13.66
C THR A 194 23.57 7.59 -14.13
N ALA A 195 22.89 7.95 -15.23
CA ALA A 195 22.89 9.32 -15.74
C ALA A 195 22.39 10.34 -14.72
N ARG A 196 21.34 9.99 -13.94
CA ARG A 196 20.86 10.85 -12.86
C ARG A 196 21.89 11.02 -11.75
N TYR A 197 22.58 9.95 -11.38
CA TYR A 197 23.62 9.98 -10.37
C TYR A 197 24.82 10.81 -10.82
N GLU A 198 25.29 10.60 -12.04
CA GLU A 198 26.40 11.37 -12.63
C GLU A 198 26.05 12.86 -12.72
N GLY A 199 24.86 13.21 -13.21
CA GLY A 199 24.42 14.61 -13.26
C GLY A 199 24.30 15.27 -11.88
N LEU A 200 23.88 14.53 -10.84
CA LEU A 200 23.89 15.04 -9.46
C LEU A 200 25.32 15.27 -8.95
N MET A 201 26.25 14.37 -9.27
CA MET A 201 27.65 14.48 -8.86
C MET A 201 28.36 15.65 -9.56
N GLU A 202 28.13 15.82 -10.86
CA GLU A 202 28.64 16.96 -11.63
C GLU A 202 28.07 18.28 -11.09
N GLY A 203 26.76 18.39 -10.92
CA GLY A 203 26.12 19.59 -10.36
C GLY A 203 26.61 19.93 -8.95
N LEU A 204 26.85 18.94 -8.10
CA LEU A 204 27.43 19.16 -6.78
C LEU A 204 28.88 19.69 -6.89
N LYS A 205 29.68 19.11 -7.77
CA LYS A 205 31.07 19.52 -7.97
C LYS A 205 31.17 20.95 -8.51
N GLU A 206 30.34 21.29 -9.50
CA GLU A 206 30.24 22.63 -10.06
C GLU A 206 29.77 23.64 -9.00
N GLY A 207 28.72 23.32 -8.25
CA GLY A 207 28.21 24.18 -7.18
C GLY A 207 29.24 24.43 -6.06
N ILE A 208 30.04 23.42 -5.69
CA ILE A 208 31.14 23.59 -4.73
C ILE A 208 32.24 24.49 -5.32
N ALA A 209 32.57 24.32 -6.60
CA ALA A 209 33.61 25.12 -7.26
C ALA A 209 33.20 26.59 -7.39
N GLU A 210 31.97 26.85 -7.83
CA GLU A 210 31.39 28.19 -7.93
C GLU A 210 31.28 28.85 -6.56
N GLY A 211 30.72 28.15 -5.57
CA GLY A 211 30.62 28.67 -4.20
C GLY A 211 31.98 28.98 -3.56
N LYS A 212 33.02 28.18 -3.83
CA LYS A 212 34.39 28.51 -3.40
C LYS A 212 34.94 29.77 -4.08
N LYS A 213 34.66 29.95 -5.37
CA LYS A 213 35.12 31.12 -6.14
C LYS A 213 34.43 32.40 -5.65
N GLU A 214 33.10 32.36 -5.52
CA GLU A 214 32.31 33.48 -4.98
C GLU A 214 32.72 33.81 -3.55
N GLY A 215 32.82 32.81 -2.68
CA GLY A 215 33.25 33.00 -1.30
C GLY A 215 34.65 33.60 -1.18
N LYS A 216 35.58 33.24 -2.08
CA LYS A 216 36.92 33.85 -2.12
C LYS A 216 36.85 35.33 -2.52
N ILE A 217 36.09 35.68 -3.55
CA ILE A 217 35.94 37.06 -4.02
C ILE A 217 35.28 37.93 -2.93
N GLU A 218 34.21 37.43 -2.32
CA GLU A 218 33.51 38.14 -1.25
C GLU A 218 34.41 38.30 -0.02
N GLY A 219 35.16 37.25 0.34
CA GLY A 219 36.14 37.28 1.43
C GLY A 219 37.26 38.29 1.20
N GLU A 220 37.85 38.34 0.00
CA GLU A 220 38.87 39.33 -0.38
C GLU A 220 38.31 40.76 -0.31
N LYS A 221 37.08 40.99 -0.78
CA LYS A 221 36.42 42.30 -0.70
C LYS A 221 36.15 42.71 0.75
N LYS A 222 35.61 41.80 1.57
CA LYS A 222 35.38 42.05 3.01
C LYS A 222 36.69 42.34 3.74
N GLY A 223 37.75 41.58 3.46
CA GLY A 223 39.08 41.80 4.06
C GLY A 223 39.69 43.16 3.70
N LYS A 224 39.56 43.59 2.43
CA LYS A 224 39.97 44.94 2.00
C LYS A 224 39.20 46.04 2.72
N ILE A 225 37.88 45.89 2.85
CA ILE A 225 37.02 46.84 3.57
C ILE A 225 37.37 46.89 5.06
N GLU A 226 37.55 45.74 5.71
CA GLU A 226 37.91 45.67 7.13
C GLU A 226 39.28 46.30 7.40
N THR A 227 40.26 46.01 6.53
CA THR A 227 41.58 46.63 6.58
C THR A 227 41.47 48.15 6.43
N ALA A 228 40.71 48.64 5.45
CA ALA A 228 40.50 50.08 5.26
C ALA A 228 39.84 50.74 6.47
N LYS A 229 38.84 50.11 7.09
CA LYS A 229 38.22 50.61 8.34
C LYS A 229 39.22 50.70 9.49
N ASN A 230 40.08 49.72 9.65
CA ASN A 230 41.11 49.75 10.72
C ASN A 230 42.15 50.83 10.44
N MET A 231 42.60 50.99 9.20
CA MET A 231 43.54 52.07 8.82
C MET A 231 42.92 53.47 8.99
N LEU A 232 41.62 53.64 8.73
CA LEU A 232 40.90 54.90 9.02
C LEU A 232 40.91 55.21 10.53
N LYS A 233 40.65 54.20 11.38
CA LYS A 233 40.70 54.36 12.85
C LYS A 233 42.09 54.74 13.35
N ASP A 234 43.14 54.21 12.71
CA ASP A 234 44.53 54.50 13.05
C ASP A 234 45.05 55.83 12.46
N GLY A 235 44.19 56.60 11.77
CA GLY A 235 44.50 57.95 11.30
C GLY A 235 45.25 58.03 9.96
N PHE A 236 45.25 56.95 9.16
CA PHE A 236 45.84 56.98 7.82
C PHE A 236 45.00 57.83 6.86
N SER A 237 45.66 58.55 5.94
CA SER A 237 44.97 59.35 4.93
C SER A 237 44.32 58.49 3.84
N ALA A 238 43.25 58.98 3.20
CA ALA A 238 42.54 58.25 2.14
C ALA A 238 43.46 57.81 0.99
N SER A 239 44.47 58.61 0.64
CA SER A 239 45.47 58.27 -0.38
C SER A 239 46.37 57.09 0.05
N GLN A 240 46.75 57.01 1.34
CA GLN A 240 47.50 55.86 1.86
C GLN A 240 46.63 54.59 1.86
N ILE A 241 45.37 54.70 2.26
CA ILE A 241 44.43 53.56 2.31
C ILE A 241 44.14 53.03 0.91
N GLN A 242 43.93 53.91 -0.07
CA GLN A 242 43.79 53.55 -1.48
C GLN A 242 45.02 52.77 -1.98
N LYS A 243 46.23 53.23 -1.64
CA LYS A 243 47.48 52.57 -2.05
C LYS A 243 47.60 51.14 -1.52
N TYR A 244 47.18 50.87 -0.27
CA TYR A 244 47.38 49.55 0.36
C TYR A 244 46.22 48.58 0.15
N THR A 245 44.98 49.07 0.05
CA THR A 245 43.78 48.22 -0.09
C THR A 245 43.29 48.09 -1.54
N GLY A 246 43.70 49.03 -2.40
CA GLY A 246 43.25 49.12 -3.79
C GLY A 246 41.79 49.54 -3.96
N LEU A 247 41.12 49.98 -2.89
CA LEU A 247 39.76 50.54 -2.94
C LEU A 247 39.79 51.95 -3.56
N SER A 248 38.70 52.35 -4.23
CA SER A 248 38.60 53.72 -4.75
C SER A 248 38.43 54.73 -3.60
N ILE A 249 38.77 56.01 -3.86
CA ILE A 249 38.57 57.08 -2.87
C ILE A 249 37.09 57.16 -2.45
N GLU A 250 36.17 57.03 -3.41
CA GLU A 250 34.71 57.02 -3.14
C GLU A 250 34.28 55.85 -2.24
N GLU A 251 34.88 54.65 -2.42
CA GLU A 251 34.61 53.50 -1.54
C GLU A 251 35.14 53.73 -0.13
N ILE A 252 36.30 54.37 0.01
CA ILE A 252 36.92 54.67 1.31
C ILE A 252 36.13 55.75 2.06
N GLU A 253 35.68 56.80 1.37
CA GLU A 253 34.86 57.88 1.95
C GLU A 253 33.52 57.36 2.47
N LYS A 254 32.91 56.39 1.78
CA LYS A 254 31.68 55.71 2.24
C LYS A 254 31.88 54.85 3.49
N LEU A 255 33.12 54.48 3.83
CA LEU A 255 33.45 53.73 5.05
C LEU A 255 33.74 54.64 6.25
N ALA A 256 33.91 55.94 6.03
CA ALA A 256 34.18 56.94 7.05
C ALA A 256 32.90 57.52 7.72
N TYR A 257 31.72 57.17 7.20
CA TYR A 257 30.39 57.41 7.78
C TYR A 257 29.83 56.12 8.38
#